data_AF-A0A0R3TF35-F1
#
_entry.id   AF-A0A0R3TF35-F1
#
_cell.length_a   1.000
_cell.length_b   1.000
_cell.length_c   1.000
_cell.angle_alpha   90.00
_cell.angle_beta   90.00
_cell.angle_gamma   90.00
#
_symmetry.space_group_name_H-M   'P 1'
#
loop_
_entity.id
_entity.type
_entity.pdbx_description
1 polymer ?
#
loop_
_entity_poly.entity_id
_entity_poly.type
_entity_poly.pdbx_seq_one_letter_code
_entity_poly.pdbx_strand_id
1 'polypeptide(L)'
;MNIKPEVCYIRVCEDESTPVELPLEEDSTLLLSTLTAQFPRATSLKYNSESGCLRGVKFSEGRIFPPPDGWQERVYKIVASYSKRKVDDEEAGNLAKTKRLDGRKCTDLIVLNLPWRVDEAALKSYFSRYGEVVMAQVKRDPNTTQSRGYGFIRFREYDAQVMCLAERHFIESRWCD
;
A
#
# COMPACT_ATOMS: atom_id res chain seq x y z
N MET A 1 -9.54 1.53 49.77
CA MET A 1 -10.61 1.57 48.74
C MET A 1 -9.94 1.24 47.43
N ASN A 2 -10.14 0.02 46.91
CA ASN A 2 -9.47 -0.45 45.70
C ASN A 2 -10.25 0.11 44.50
N ILE A 3 -9.86 1.30 44.05
CA ILE A 3 -10.40 1.91 42.83
C ILE A 3 -9.87 1.04 41.70
N LYS A 4 -10.66 0.06 41.25
CA LYS A 4 -10.36 -0.67 40.02
C LYS A 4 -10.29 0.38 38.91
N PRO A 5 -9.22 0.43 38.09
CA PRO A 5 -9.23 1.28 36.91
C PRO A 5 -10.45 0.86 36.08
N GLU A 6 -11.33 1.79 35.76
CA GLU A 6 -12.42 1.53 34.84
C GLU A 6 -11.76 1.26 33.49
N VAL A 7 -11.61 -0.02 33.15
CA VAL A 7 -11.13 -0.43 31.83
C VAL A 7 -12.23 -0.01 30.87
N CYS A 8 -12.02 1.12 30.21
CA CYS A 8 -12.93 1.60 29.18
C CYS A 8 -12.75 0.73 27.94
N TYR A 9 -13.87 0.34 27.32
CA TYR A 9 -13.88 -0.46 26.10
C TYR A 9 -14.38 0.37 24.93
N ILE A 10 -13.94 0.02 23.73
CA ILE A 10 -14.47 0.55 22.48
C ILE A 10 -15.05 -0.56 21.62
N ARG A 11 -16.12 -0.26 20.89
CA ARG A 11 -16.76 -1.20 19.96
C ARG A 11 -16.14 -1.07 18.59
N VAL A 12 -15.48 -2.11 18.12
CA VAL A 12 -14.81 -2.18 16.82
C VAL A 12 -15.40 -3.29 15.97
N CYS A 13 -15.62 -3.03 14.68
CA CYS A 13 -16.20 -4.00 13.76
C CYS A 13 -15.44 -4.07 12.43
N GLU A 14 -15.26 -5.30 11.92
CA GLU A 14 -14.82 -5.62 10.56
C GLU A 14 -16.10 -5.91 9.74
N ASP A 15 -16.60 -4.92 9.00
CA ASP A 15 -17.80 -4.99 8.13
C ASP A 15 -19.19 -5.00 8.83
N GLU A 16 -20.17 -5.77 8.35
CA GLU A 16 -21.51 -5.93 8.97
C GLU A 16 -21.53 -7.04 10.05
N SER A 17 -20.36 -7.39 10.58
CA SER A 17 -20.24 -8.38 11.64
C SER A 17 -20.63 -7.82 13.02
N THR A 18 -20.78 -8.71 14.00
CA THR A 18 -21.01 -8.30 15.38
C THR A 18 -19.81 -7.50 15.90
N PRO A 19 -20.02 -6.31 16.50
CA PRO A 19 -18.94 -5.51 17.05
C PRO A 19 -18.23 -6.23 18.21
N VAL A 20 -16.90 -6.10 18.25
CA VAL A 20 -16.03 -6.62 19.30
C VAL A 20 -15.61 -5.48 20.21
N GLU A 21 -15.64 -5.71 21.52
CA GLU A 21 -15.20 -4.74 22.52
C GLU A 21 -13.70 -4.89 22.79
N LEU A 22 -12.93 -3.82 22.57
CA LEU A 22 -11.49 -3.77 22.81
C LEU A 22 -11.17 -2.89 24.01
N PRO A 23 -10.30 -3.33 24.93
CA PRO A 23 -9.90 -2.54 26.09
C PRO A 23 -8.99 -1.37 25.67
N LEU A 24 -9.19 -0.24 26.32
CA LEU A 24 -8.32 0.94 26.24
C LEU A 24 -7.25 0.92 27.33
N GLU A 25 -6.17 1.65 27.07
CA GLU A 25 -5.13 1.97 28.04
C GLU A 25 -5.61 3.04 29.03
N GLU A 26 -4.85 3.25 30.11
CA GLU A 26 -5.15 4.27 31.14
C GLU A 26 -5.18 5.70 30.58
N ASP A 27 -4.45 5.97 29.49
CA ASP A 27 -4.44 7.26 28.80
C ASP A 27 -5.59 7.43 27.80
N SER A 28 -6.59 6.54 27.84
CA SER A 28 -7.71 6.46 26.89
C SER A 28 -7.28 6.22 25.45
N THR A 29 -6.05 5.75 25.19
CA THR A 29 -5.63 5.32 23.85
C THR A 29 -5.88 3.83 23.64
N LEU A 30 -5.95 3.43 22.37
CA LEU A 30 -5.99 2.02 21.98
C LEU A 30 -4.64 1.64 21.36
N LEU A 31 -4.02 0.55 21.82
CA LEU A 31 -2.82 0.03 21.19
C LEU A 31 -3.14 -0.68 19.87
N LEU A 32 -2.30 -0.48 18.85
CA LEU A 32 -2.39 -1.23 17.60
C LEU A 32 -2.21 -2.73 17.81
N SER A 33 -1.43 -3.15 18.82
CA SER A 33 -1.30 -4.56 19.19
C SER A 33 -2.62 -5.15 19.70
N THR A 34 -3.38 -4.40 20.51
CA THR A 34 -4.71 -4.81 20.99
C THR A 34 -5.69 -4.93 19.82
N LEU A 35 -5.66 -3.97 18.91
CA LEU A 35 -6.47 -4.00 17.69
C LEU A 35 -6.09 -5.18 16.78
N THR A 36 -4.80 -5.40 16.54
CA THR A 36 -4.33 -6.46 15.64
C THR A 36 -4.42 -7.86 16.24
N ALA A 37 -4.47 -7.99 17.57
CA ALA A 37 -4.71 -9.27 18.24
C ALA A 37 -6.09 -9.85 17.91
N GLN A 38 -7.12 -9.00 17.83
CA GLN A 38 -8.47 -9.42 17.41
C GLN A 38 -8.64 -9.34 15.88
N PHE A 39 -7.96 -8.38 15.24
CA PHE A 39 -8.09 -8.11 13.82
C PHE A 39 -6.70 -8.03 13.15
N PRO A 40 -6.09 -9.17 12.78
CA PRO A 40 -4.69 -9.25 12.31
C PRO A 40 -4.33 -8.34 11.13
N ARG A 41 -5.33 -7.84 10.39
CA ARG A 41 -5.15 -7.00 9.19
C ARG A 41 -5.43 -5.52 9.43
N ALA A 42 -5.84 -5.15 10.64
CA ALA A 42 -6.19 -3.79 10.98
C ALA A 42 -4.95 -2.89 10.97
N THR A 43 -5.09 -1.71 10.39
CA THR A 43 -4.03 -0.70 10.35
C THR A 43 -4.46 0.58 11.08
N SER A 44 -5.75 0.92 11.01
CA SER A 44 -6.32 2.05 11.72
C SER A 44 -7.83 1.86 11.92
N LEU A 45 -8.50 2.87 12.49
CA LEU A 45 -9.94 2.93 12.71
C LEU A 45 -10.54 4.14 12.00
N LYS A 46 -11.80 4.01 11.61
CA LYS A 46 -12.64 5.12 11.13
C LYS A 46 -14.04 5.03 11.75
N TYR A 47 -14.74 6.14 11.82
CA TYR A 47 -16.11 6.20 12.34
C TYR A 47 -16.97 7.14 11.49
N ASN A 48 -18.29 7.02 11.60
CA ASN A 48 -19.19 7.95 10.93
C ASN A 48 -19.34 9.22 11.77
N SER A 49 -19.14 10.37 11.15
CA SER A 49 -19.40 11.69 11.73
C SER A 49 -20.90 12.00 11.67
N GLU A 50 -21.37 12.88 12.54
CA GLU A 50 -22.74 13.46 12.47
C GLU A 50 -23.02 14.14 11.13
N SER A 51 -21.97 14.59 10.45
CA SER A 51 -22.04 15.17 9.10
C SER A 51 -22.23 14.15 7.97
N GLY A 52 -22.34 12.85 8.27
CA GLY A 52 -22.43 11.78 7.28
C GLY A 52 -21.11 11.40 6.58
N CYS A 53 -20.00 12.04 6.98
CA CYS A 53 -18.67 11.75 6.43
C CYS A 53 -17.92 10.72 7.30
N LEU A 54 -17.12 9.86 6.69
CA LEU A 54 -16.19 8.99 7.43
C LEU A 54 -15.03 9.82 8.00
N ARG A 55 -14.83 9.77 9.30
CA ARG A 55 -13.67 10.35 10.00
C ARG A 55 -12.67 9.27 10.36
N GLY A 56 -11.40 9.49 10.01
CA GLY A 56 -10.31 8.65 10.48
C GLY A 56 -10.00 8.94 11.96
N VAL A 57 -9.55 7.92 12.69
CA VAL A 57 -9.05 8.08 14.04
C VAL A 57 -7.54 8.34 13.98
N LYS A 58 -7.05 9.28 14.79
CA LYS A 58 -5.63 9.65 14.81
C LYS A 58 -4.80 8.44 15.26
N PHE A 59 -3.75 8.15 14.50
CA PHE A 59 -2.79 7.09 14.80
C PHE A 59 -1.38 7.68 14.80
N SER A 60 -0.60 7.38 15.84
CA SER A 60 0.82 7.76 15.93
C SER A 60 1.56 6.76 16.81
N GLU A 61 2.74 6.31 16.36
CA GLU A 61 3.66 5.47 17.15
C GLU A 61 3.01 4.21 17.75
N GLY A 62 2.14 3.53 16.98
CA GLY A 62 1.47 2.31 17.45
C GLY A 62 0.28 2.56 18.39
N ARG A 63 -0.05 3.83 18.66
CA ARG A 63 -1.19 4.24 19.50
C ARG A 63 -2.26 4.91 18.66
N ILE A 64 -3.51 4.54 18.91
CA ILE A 64 -4.70 5.13 18.31
C ILE A 64 -5.33 6.04 19.37
N PHE A 65 -5.41 7.33 19.05
CA PHE A 65 -5.83 8.37 19.99
C PHE A 65 -7.34 8.60 19.89
N PRO A 66 -8.01 8.93 21.01
CA PRO A 66 -9.43 9.25 21.00
C PRO A 66 -9.71 10.46 20.08
N PRO A 67 -10.89 10.51 19.45
CA PRO A 67 -11.41 11.73 18.86
C PRO A 67 -11.46 12.90 19.87
N PRO A 68 -11.57 14.16 19.40
CA PRO A 68 -11.66 15.32 20.30
C PRO A 68 -12.83 15.25 21.28
N ASP A 69 -13.91 14.57 20.88
CA ASP A 69 -15.11 14.28 21.67
C ASP A 69 -15.00 12.98 22.49
N GLY A 70 -13.86 12.30 22.49
CA GLY A 70 -13.68 10.99 23.13
C GLY A 70 -14.21 9.83 22.27
N TRP A 71 -14.12 8.61 22.81
CA TRP A 71 -14.55 7.41 22.07
C TRP A 71 -16.07 7.31 21.94
N GLN A 72 -16.82 7.76 22.94
CA GLN A 72 -18.28 7.76 22.95
C GLN A 72 -18.89 6.35 22.74
N GLU A 73 -20.21 6.23 22.85
CA GLU A 73 -20.90 4.98 22.52
C GLU A 73 -21.16 4.88 21.01
N ARG A 74 -20.09 4.67 20.24
CA ARG A 74 -20.17 4.48 18.78
C ARG A 74 -19.37 3.28 18.30
N VAL A 75 -19.74 2.78 17.14
CA VAL A 75 -19.06 1.66 16.49
C VAL A 75 -17.99 2.20 15.54
N TYR A 76 -16.76 1.75 15.75
CA TYR A 76 -15.62 2.03 14.91
C TYR A 76 -15.46 0.94 13.87
N LYS A 77 -15.27 1.35 12.62
CA LYS A 77 -14.98 0.44 11.51
C LYS A 77 -13.48 0.33 11.31
N ILE A 78 -13.01 -0.89 11.11
CA ILE A 78 -11.60 -1.13 10.85
C ILE A 78 -11.21 -0.57 9.47
N VAL A 79 -10.07 0.12 9.46
CA VAL A 79 -9.33 0.40 8.24
C VAL A 79 -8.28 -0.69 8.14
N ALA A 80 -8.63 -1.76 7.42
CA ALA A 80 -7.67 -2.79 7.10
C ALA A 80 -6.85 -2.32 5.90
N SER A 81 -5.54 -2.51 5.98
CA SER A 81 -4.72 -2.70 4.79
C SER A 81 -5.16 -4.03 4.17
N TYR A 82 -6.23 -3.97 3.38
CA TYR A 82 -6.32 -4.85 2.26
C TYR A 82 -5.19 -4.45 1.32
N SER A 83 -3.99 -5.01 1.51
CA SER A 83 -3.29 -5.55 0.36
C SER A 83 -4.15 -6.69 -0.22
N LYS A 84 -5.36 -6.35 -0.66
CA LYS A 84 -5.99 -7.05 -1.75
C LYS A 84 -5.06 -6.72 -2.90
N ARG A 85 -4.16 -7.67 -3.19
CA ARG A 85 -3.97 -8.02 -4.58
C ARG A 85 -5.34 -8.47 -5.08
N LYS A 86 -6.25 -7.52 -5.34
CA LYS A 86 -7.30 -7.75 -6.32
C LYS A 86 -6.56 -7.64 -7.63
N VAL A 87 -6.35 -8.80 -8.23
CA VAL A 87 -6.27 -8.92 -9.66
C VAL A 87 -7.62 -8.39 -10.18
N ASP A 88 -7.62 -7.15 -10.67
CA ASP A 88 -8.29 -6.67 -11.89
C ASP A 88 -8.44 -5.12 -11.90
N ASP A 89 -7.82 -4.53 -12.92
CA ASP A 89 -8.19 -3.36 -13.75
C ASP A 89 -8.49 -1.94 -13.17
N GLU A 90 -7.64 -0.99 -13.61
CA GLU A 90 -7.82 0.46 -13.94
C GLU A 90 -8.60 1.40 -12.99
N GLU A 91 -8.25 2.66 -12.67
CA GLU A 91 -7.28 3.66 -13.14
C GLU A 91 -7.17 4.77 -12.06
N ALA A 92 -6.03 5.48 -12.06
CA ALA A 92 -5.79 6.84 -11.53
C ALA A 92 -5.74 7.10 -10.01
N GLY A 93 -4.58 7.61 -9.54
CA GLY A 93 -4.57 8.45 -8.33
C GLY A 93 -3.26 8.62 -7.56
N ASN A 94 -2.39 9.50 -8.05
CA ASN A 94 -1.47 10.38 -7.30
C ASN A 94 -0.24 9.84 -6.55
N LEU A 95 0.90 10.02 -7.23
CA LEU A 95 2.05 10.84 -6.86
C LEU A 95 2.21 11.28 -5.39
N ALA A 96 3.44 11.06 -4.91
CA ALA A 96 4.11 11.65 -3.75
C ALA A 96 3.86 11.01 -2.37
N LYS A 97 4.78 10.14 -1.94
CA LYS A 97 5.84 10.53 -1.00
C LYS A 97 6.77 9.35 -0.68
N THR A 98 8.05 9.63 -0.85
CA THR A 98 9.22 8.95 -0.30
C THR A 98 9.10 8.48 1.16
N LYS A 99 9.90 7.45 1.47
CA LYS A 99 10.26 6.86 2.78
C LYS A 99 9.27 5.76 3.24
N ARG A 100 9.67 4.51 3.48
CA ARG A 100 10.86 4.02 4.20
C ARG A 100 11.23 2.61 3.75
N LEU A 101 12.53 2.33 3.83
CA LEU A 101 13.18 1.02 3.69
C LEU A 101 12.66 0.02 4.73
N ASP A 102 11.59 -0.72 4.45
CA ASP A 102 11.33 -1.96 5.20
C ASP A 102 10.44 -2.93 4.40
N GLY A 103 11.01 -4.09 4.03
CA GLY A 103 10.32 -5.21 3.37
C GLY A 103 10.50 -5.28 1.85
N ARG A 104 11.72 -5.61 1.39
CA ARG A 104 12.17 -5.78 -0.01
C ARG A 104 11.17 -6.50 -0.94
N LYS A 105 10.16 -5.79 -1.43
CA LYS A 105 9.33 -6.19 -2.57
C LYS A 105 9.77 -5.34 -3.76
N CYS A 106 10.07 -6.00 -4.86
CA CYS A 106 10.36 -5.30 -6.10
C CYS A 106 9.11 -4.56 -6.57
N THR A 107 9.29 -3.31 -6.96
CA THR A 107 8.25 -2.49 -7.57
C THR A 107 8.34 -2.61 -9.10
N ASP A 108 7.28 -2.23 -9.80
CA ASP A 108 7.39 -2.04 -11.25
C ASP A 108 8.29 -0.85 -11.52
N LEU A 109 9.31 -1.07 -12.34
CA LEU A 109 10.09 0.00 -12.94
C LEU A 109 9.46 0.34 -14.28
N ILE A 110 9.25 1.64 -14.50
CA ILE A 110 8.89 2.16 -15.81
C ILE A 110 10.17 2.39 -16.61
N VAL A 111 10.16 1.99 -17.88
CA VAL A 111 11.24 2.26 -18.83
C VAL A 111 10.71 3.23 -19.86
N LEU A 112 11.23 4.45 -19.85
CA LEU A 112 10.81 5.53 -20.72
C LEU A 112 11.69 5.59 -21.97
N ASN A 113 11.19 6.29 -22.99
CA ASN A 113 11.91 6.53 -24.24
C ASN A 113 12.36 5.24 -24.95
N LEU A 114 11.57 4.15 -24.84
CA LEU A 114 11.85 2.90 -25.54
C LEU A 114 11.73 3.07 -27.06
N PRO A 115 12.64 2.49 -27.86
CA PRO A 115 12.45 2.37 -29.30
C PRO A 115 11.15 1.60 -29.62
N TRP A 116 10.40 2.05 -30.63
CA TRP A 116 9.09 1.44 -30.95
C TRP A 116 9.16 -0.02 -31.41
N ARG A 117 10.33 -0.44 -31.89
CA ARG A 117 10.63 -1.81 -32.31
C ARG A 117 10.94 -2.78 -31.15
N VAL A 118 11.20 -2.26 -29.95
CA VAL A 118 11.50 -3.08 -28.78
C VAL A 118 10.20 -3.72 -28.27
N ASP A 119 10.22 -5.04 -28.15
CA ASP A 119 9.13 -5.84 -27.60
C ASP A 119 9.45 -6.31 -26.17
N GLU A 120 8.51 -7.02 -25.56
CA GLU A 120 8.62 -7.54 -24.21
C GLU A 120 9.81 -8.52 -24.06
N ALA A 121 10.10 -9.29 -25.12
CA ALA A 121 11.18 -10.28 -25.11
C ALA A 121 12.56 -9.60 -25.12
N ALA A 122 12.74 -8.58 -25.97
CA ALA A 122 13.93 -7.76 -26.02
C ALA A 122 14.15 -6.99 -24.71
N LEU A 123 13.07 -6.42 -24.15
CA LEU A 123 13.12 -5.73 -22.86
C LEU A 123 13.54 -6.69 -21.74
N LYS A 124 12.88 -7.85 -21.65
CA LYS A 124 13.22 -8.89 -20.66
C LYS A 124 14.66 -9.35 -20.80
N SER A 125 15.11 -9.64 -22.01
CA SER A 125 16.48 -10.08 -22.30
C SER A 125 17.51 -9.02 -21.86
N TYR A 126 17.26 -7.76 -22.18
CA TYR A 126 18.15 -6.66 -21.82
C TYR A 126 18.33 -6.55 -20.29
N PHE A 127 17.23 -6.53 -19.55
CA PHE A 127 17.25 -6.34 -18.09
C PHE A 127 17.60 -7.59 -17.29
N SER A 128 17.54 -8.78 -17.91
CA SER A 128 17.93 -10.04 -17.25
C SER A 128 19.40 -10.08 -16.81
N ARG A 129 20.25 -9.15 -17.29
CA ARG A 129 21.63 -8.98 -16.83
C ARG A 129 21.75 -8.60 -15.35
N TYR A 130 20.73 -7.95 -14.79
CA TYR A 130 20.73 -7.50 -13.39
C TYR A 130 20.12 -8.56 -12.46
N GLY A 131 19.24 -9.42 -13.00
CA GLY A 131 18.58 -10.49 -12.26
C GLY A 131 17.31 -10.99 -12.97
N GLU A 132 16.62 -11.95 -12.36
CA GLU A 132 15.41 -12.55 -12.95
C GLU A 132 14.30 -11.51 -13.10
N VAL A 133 13.87 -11.26 -14.34
CA VAL A 133 12.73 -10.39 -14.66
C VAL A 133 11.46 -11.22 -14.67
N VAL A 134 10.59 -10.99 -13.68
CA VAL A 134 9.32 -11.73 -13.50
C VAL A 134 8.17 -11.14 -14.33
N MET A 135 8.30 -9.89 -14.77
CA MET A 135 7.33 -9.22 -15.63
C MET A 135 8.05 -8.27 -16.59
N ALA A 136 7.66 -8.29 -17.86
CA ALA A 136 8.03 -7.30 -18.87
C ALA A 136 6.79 -7.01 -19.72
N GLN A 137 6.44 -5.73 -19.89
CA GLN A 137 5.29 -5.30 -20.69
C GLN A 137 5.63 -4.04 -21.47
N VAL A 138 5.41 -4.04 -22.78
CA VAL A 138 5.50 -2.83 -23.60
C VAL A 138 4.09 -2.29 -23.78
N LYS A 139 3.87 -1.01 -23.45
CA LYS A 139 2.54 -0.42 -23.64
C LYS A 139 2.34 -0.07 -25.10
N ARG A 140 1.24 -0.58 -25.66
CA ARG A 140 0.82 -0.34 -27.04
C ARG A 140 -0.51 0.41 -27.05
N ASP A 141 -0.73 1.17 -28.10
CA ASP A 141 -2.03 1.77 -28.35
C ASP A 141 -3.06 0.67 -28.68
N PRO A 142 -4.24 0.66 -28.05
CA PRO A 142 -5.21 -0.42 -28.20
C PRO A 142 -5.82 -0.48 -29.61
N ASN A 143 -5.82 0.63 -30.36
CA ASN A 143 -6.40 0.70 -31.69
C ASN A 143 -5.37 0.39 -32.78
N THR A 144 -4.14 0.90 -32.64
CA THR A 144 -3.11 0.77 -33.68
C THR A 144 -2.11 -0.36 -33.41
N THR A 145 -2.12 -0.94 -32.20
CA THR A 145 -1.13 -1.92 -31.72
C THR A 145 0.32 -1.39 -31.74
N GLN A 146 0.53 -0.10 -32.02
CA GLN A 146 1.86 0.50 -32.06
C GLN A 146 2.38 0.75 -30.64
N SER A 147 3.69 0.57 -30.46
CA SER A 147 4.36 0.87 -29.19
C SER A 147 4.22 2.35 -28.84
N ARG A 148 3.85 2.65 -27.59
CA ARG A 148 3.83 4.02 -27.06
C ARG A 148 5.22 4.51 -26.65
N GLY A 149 6.27 3.71 -26.87
CA GLY A 149 7.64 4.07 -26.53
C GLY A 149 7.93 4.04 -25.03
N TYR A 150 7.16 3.27 -24.27
CA TYR A 150 7.44 2.99 -22.86
C TYR A 150 6.93 1.61 -22.45
N GLY A 151 7.47 1.09 -21.36
CA GLY A 151 7.15 -0.23 -20.85
C GLY A 151 7.40 -0.34 -19.36
N PHE A 152 7.12 -1.52 -18.82
CA PHE A 152 7.29 -1.84 -17.42
C PHE A 152 8.08 -3.12 -17.27
N ILE A 153 8.96 -3.16 -16.27
CA ILE A 153 9.66 -4.37 -15.85
C ILE A 153 9.53 -4.55 -14.34
N ARG A 154 9.55 -5.81 -13.88
CA ARG A 154 9.66 -6.14 -12.46
C ARG A 154 10.68 -7.23 -12.28
N PHE A 155 11.58 -7.05 -11.32
CA PHE A 155 12.54 -8.06 -10.91
C PHE A 155 11.97 -8.99 -9.83
N ARG A 156 12.52 -10.20 -9.73
CA ARG A 156 12.27 -11.11 -8.61
C ARG A 156 12.92 -10.63 -7.33
N GLU A 157 14.14 -10.11 -7.45
CA GLU A 157 15.00 -9.74 -6.33
C GLU A 157 15.20 -8.23 -6.27
N TYR A 158 15.20 -7.69 -5.05
CA TYR A 158 15.31 -6.25 -4.84
C TYR A 158 16.71 -5.73 -5.20
N ASP A 159 17.74 -6.54 -4.97
CA ASP A 159 19.12 -6.17 -5.29
C ASP A 159 19.30 -5.98 -6.80
N ALA A 160 18.65 -6.81 -7.64
CA ALA A 160 18.61 -6.63 -9.09
C ALA A 160 17.95 -5.31 -9.51
N GLN A 161 16.85 -4.94 -8.86
CA GLN A 161 16.19 -3.65 -9.09
C GLN A 161 17.10 -2.47 -8.71
N VAL A 162 17.82 -2.55 -7.59
CA VAL A 162 18.73 -1.49 -7.15
C VAL A 162 19.90 -1.33 -8.14
N MET A 163 20.49 -2.43 -8.61
CA MET A 163 21.55 -2.38 -9.63
C MET A 163 21.05 -1.77 -10.93
N CYS A 164 19.86 -2.18 -11.38
CA CYS A 164 19.24 -1.62 -12.57
C CYS A 164 19.03 -0.10 -12.45
N LEU A 165 18.58 0.40 -11.29
CA LEU A 165 18.33 1.84 -11.08
C LEU A 165 19.61 2.67 -10.94
N ALA A 166 20.75 2.04 -10.65
CA ALA A 166 22.03 2.74 -10.50
C ALA A 166 22.70 3.07 -11.85
N GLU A 167 22.25 2.44 -12.95
CA GLU A 167 22.83 2.58 -14.28
C GLU A 167 21.87 3.23 -15.26
N ARG A 168 22.44 3.92 -16.25
CA ARG A 168 21.69 4.49 -17.37
C ARG A 168 21.63 3.49 -18.51
N HIS A 169 20.45 3.25 -19.07
CA HIS A 169 20.24 2.16 -20.02
C HIS A 169 20.31 2.65 -21.47
N PHE A 170 21.11 1.98 -22.28
CA PHE A 170 21.17 2.19 -23.73
C PHE A 170 20.62 0.96 -24.45
N ILE A 171 19.43 1.09 -25.04
CA ILE A 171 18.67 0.01 -25.66
C ILE A 171 18.49 0.33 -27.15
N GLU A 172 18.98 -0.56 -28.01
CA GLU A 172 18.88 -0.49 -29.47
C GLU A 172 19.07 0.93 -30.07
N SER A 173 20.19 1.57 -29.70
CA SER A 173 20.59 2.90 -30.16
C SER A 173 19.87 4.09 -29.51
N ARG A 174 19.12 3.88 -28.42
CA ARG A 174 18.42 4.93 -27.69
C ARG A 174 18.74 4.89 -26.20
N TRP A 175 18.94 6.06 -25.61
CA TRP A 175 19.01 6.19 -24.16
C TRP A 175 17.61 6.10 -23.57
N CYS A 176 17.44 5.22 -22.61
CA CYS A 176 16.20 5.02 -21.86
C CYS A 176 16.40 5.50 -20.42
N ASP A 177 15.33 6.06 -19.85
CA ASP A 177 15.24 6.54 -18.47
C ASP A 177 14.39 5.59 -17.63
#